data_AF-A0A1G6G3N5-F1
#
_entry.id   AF-A0A1G6G3N5-F1
#
_cell.length_a   1.000
_cell.length_b   1.000
_cell.length_c   1.000
_cell.angle_alpha   90.00
_cell.angle_beta   90.00
_cell.angle_gamma   90.00
#
_symmetry.space_group_name_H-M   'P 1'
#
loop_
_entity.id
_entity.type
_entity.pdbx_description
1 polymer ?
#
loop_
_entity_poly.entity_id
_entity_poly.type
_entity_poly.pdbx_seq_one_letter_code
_entity_poly.pdbx_strand_id
1 'polypeptide(L)'
;MKRIITKMYLCLLAFCITGGISAQTQNSMTEVIPFKTIDGKIIVEAAINGEVADFVLDLSGHNALLPEALKKLHIDTGKNGTFSAYQDFVFKQVPVGKVLLLSDETF
;
A
#
# COMPACT_ATOMS: atom_id res chain seq x y z
N MET A 1 -8.05 -23.67 49.30
CA MET A 1 -8.58 -22.96 48.11
C MET A 1 -7.61 -21.92 47.56
N LYS A 2 -7.15 -20.92 48.33
CA LYS A 2 -6.22 -19.87 47.84
C LYS A 2 -4.93 -20.40 47.17
N ARG A 3 -4.26 -21.40 47.77
CA ARG A 3 -3.02 -22.00 47.22
C ARG A 3 -3.20 -22.72 45.88
N ILE A 4 -4.39 -23.27 45.61
CA ILE A 4 -4.69 -23.98 44.35
C ILE A 4 -4.95 -22.96 43.23
N ILE A 5 -5.68 -21.88 43.55
CA ILE A 5 -5.93 -20.76 42.64
C ILE A 5 -4.61 -20.09 42.26
N THR A 6 -3.70 -19.86 43.21
CA THR A 6 -2.38 -19.29 42.92
C THR A 6 -1.56 -20.17 41.96
N LYS A 7 -1.59 -21.49 42.13
CA LYS A 7 -0.89 -22.42 41.23
C LYS A 7 -1.49 -22.46 39.83
N MET A 8 -2.82 -22.37 39.73
CA MET A 8 -3.52 -22.31 38.44
C MET A 8 -3.17 -21.03 37.67
N TYR A 9 -3.16 -19.86 38.33
CA TYR A 9 -2.73 -18.61 37.71
C TYR A 9 -1.26 -18.63 37.30
N LEU A 10 -0.39 -19.26 38.10
CA LEU A 10 1.03 -19.42 37.76
C LEU A 10 1.23 -20.28 36.51
N CYS A 11 0.50 -21.39 36.39
CA CYS A 11 0.57 -22.26 35.21
C CYS A 11 0.01 -21.56 33.96
N LEU A 12 -1.07 -20.78 34.10
CA LEU A 12 -1.64 -20.01 32.99
C LEU A 12 -0.67 -18.93 32.49
N LEU A 13 -0.02 -18.23 33.43
CA LEU A 13 1.00 -17.22 33.10
C LEU A 13 2.20 -17.83 32.36
N ALA A 14 2.64 -19.02 32.78
CA ALA A 14 3.72 -19.74 32.11
C ALA A 14 3.35 -20.18 30.68
N PHE A 15 2.09 -20.58 30.45
CA PHE A 15 1.59 -20.99 29.13
C PHE A 15 1.46 -19.79 28.16
N CYS A 16 1.14 -18.59 28.67
CA CYS A 16 1.08 -17.37 27.87
C CYS A 16 2.45 -16.92 27.32
N ILE A 17 3.56 -17.29 27.97
CA ILE A 17 4.91 -16.84 27.59
C ILE A 17 5.51 -17.73 26.49
N THR A 18 5.09 -19.00 26.37
CA THR A 18 5.63 -19.94 25.37
C THR A 18 4.88 -19.93 24.03
N GLY A 19 3.65 -19.42 23.99
CA GLY A 19 2.85 -19.31 22.75
C GLY A 19 3.18 -18.12 21.83
N GLY A 20 4.06 -17.21 22.26
CA GLY A 20 4.21 -15.90 21.63
C GLY A 20 5.34 -15.73 20.60
N ILE A 21 6.20 -16.73 20.35
CA ILE A 21 7.52 -16.46 19.73
C ILE A 21 7.61 -16.74 18.23
N SER A 22 6.62 -17.35 17.58
CA SER A 22 6.71 -17.53 16.12
C SER A 22 5.37 -17.81 15.47
N ALA A 23 4.61 -16.74 15.24
CA ALA A 23 3.54 -16.73 14.25
C ALA A 23 3.71 -15.59 13.23
N GLN A 24 4.87 -14.91 13.20
CA GLN A 24 5.13 -13.91 12.17
C GLN A 24 5.79 -14.60 10.97
N THR A 25 4.95 -15.14 10.08
CA THR A 25 5.42 -15.51 8.74
C THR A 25 5.77 -14.20 8.04
N GLN A 26 7.06 -13.93 7.82
CA GLN A 26 7.50 -12.86 6.94
C GLN A 26 7.17 -13.28 5.51
N ASN A 27 5.93 -13.03 5.09
CA ASN A 27 5.54 -13.20 3.70
C ASN A 27 6.22 -12.09 2.88
N SER A 28 7.32 -12.40 2.20
CA SER A 28 7.78 -11.58 1.09
C SER A 28 6.89 -11.89 -0.12
N MET A 29 5.67 -11.38 -0.09
CA MET A 29 4.75 -11.50 -1.24
C MET A 29 5.30 -10.61 -2.36
N THR A 30 5.75 -11.24 -3.44
CA THR A 30 6.03 -10.54 -4.70
C THR A 30 4.86 -10.80 -5.61
N GLU A 31 4.16 -9.73 -5.99
CA GLU A 31 3.09 -9.78 -6.97
C GLU A 31 3.59 -9.21 -8.30
N VAL A 32 3.28 -9.90 -9.39
CA VAL A 32 3.53 -9.41 -10.75
C VAL A 32 2.20 -8.93 -11.30
N ILE A 33 2.06 -7.62 -11.41
CA ILE A 33 0.84 -7.00 -11.94
C ILE A 33 1.03 -6.79 -13.45
N PRO A 34 0.19 -7.39 -14.30
CA PRO A 34 0.23 -7.13 -15.73
C PRO A 34 -0.17 -5.68 -16.02
N PHE A 35 0.50 -5.06 -16.98
CA PHE A 35 0.20 -3.69 -17.42
C PHE A 35 0.21 -3.62 -18.94
N LYS A 36 -0.47 -2.60 -19.47
CA LYS A 36 -0.43 -2.25 -20.90
C LYS A 36 0.23 -0.89 -21.06
N THR A 37 0.80 -0.64 -22.24
CA THR A 37 1.33 0.68 -22.60
C THR A 37 0.44 1.29 -23.66
N ILE A 38 -0.09 2.48 -23.40
CA ILE A 38 -0.93 3.25 -24.33
C ILE A 38 -0.35 4.66 -24.39
N ASP A 39 -0.01 5.13 -25.60
CA ASP A 39 0.58 6.46 -25.82
C ASP A 39 1.79 6.78 -24.92
N GLY A 40 2.65 5.78 -24.69
CA GLY A 40 3.83 5.90 -23.83
C GLY A 40 3.54 5.93 -22.32
N LYS A 41 2.28 5.76 -21.91
CA LYS A 41 1.87 5.67 -20.50
C LYS A 41 1.66 4.22 -20.09
N ILE A 42 2.10 3.89 -18.88
CA ILE A 42 1.81 2.60 -18.24
C ILE A 42 0.38 2.67 -17.70
N ILE A 43 -0.46 1.74 -18.14
CA ILE A 43 -1.84 1.60 -17.69
C ILE A 43 -1.97 0.30 -16.90
N VAL A 44 -2.46 0.43 -15.67
CA VAL A 44 -2.71 -0.66 -14.73
C VAL A 44 -4.22 -0.81 -14.56
N GLU A 45 -4.71 -2.04 -14.66
CA GLU A 45 -6.09 -2.37 -14.35
C GLU A 45 -6.24 -2.60 -12.85
N ALA A 46 -7.23 -1.96 -12.22
CA ALA A 46 -7.50 -2.14 -10.80
C ALA A 46 -9.01 -2.23 -10.54
N ALA A 47 -9.38 -3.05 -9.56
CA ALA A 47 -10.74 -3.13 -9.06
C ALA A 47 -10.92 -2.16 -7.88
N ILE A 48 -11.73 -1.12 -8.07
CA ILE A 48 -12.08 -0.14 -7.04
C ILE A 48 -13.55 -0.34 -6.68
N ASN A 49 -13.84 -0.63 -5.41
CA ASN A 49 -15.20 -0.90 -4.93
C ASN A 49 -15.93 -2.01 -5.72
N GLY A 50 -15.19 -2.99 -6.25
CA GLY A 50 -15.71 -4.08 -7.07
C GLY A 50 -15.83 -3.77 -8.56
N GLU A 51 -15.53 -2.54 -8.98
CA GLU A 51 -15.58 -2.09 -10.36
C GLU A 51 -14.19 -2.05 -10.97
N VAL A 52 -14.01 -2.70 -12.12
CA VAL A 52 -12.71 -2.79 -12.81
C VAL A 52 -12.52 -1.56 -13.70
N ALA A 53 -11.38 -0.88 -13.57
CA ALA A 53 -11.05 0.28 -14.37
C ALA A 53 -9.54 0.40 -14.66
N ASP A 54 -9.24 1.16 -15.72
CA ASP A 54 -7.88 1.50 -16.15
C ASP A 54 -7.37 2.75 -15.44
N PHE A 55 -6.14 2.68 -14.93
CA PHE A 55 -5.45 3.79 -14.28
C PHE A 55 -4.07 4.02 -14.90
N VAL A 56 -3.72 5.28 -15.10
CA VAL A 56 -2.35 5.65 -15.46
C VAL A 56 -1.48 5.50 -14.21
N LEU A 57 -0.36 4.77 -14.33
CA LEU A 57 0.62 4.69 -13.25
C LEU A 57 1.40 6.00 -13.16
N ASP A 58 1.10 6.80 -12.13
CA ASP A 58 1.85 7.99 -11.75
C ASP A 58 2.59 7.74 -10.43
N LEU A 59 3.92 7.78 -10.48
CA LEU A 59 4.78 7.53 -9.32
C LEU A 59 4.99 8.78 -8.45
N SER A 60 4.63 9.95 -8.95
CA SER A 60 4.97 11.26 -8.36
C SER A 60 3.77 12.16 -8.13
N GLY A 61 2.56 11.67 -8.41
CA GLY A 61 1.32 12.43 -8.35
C GLY A 61 0.29 11.85 -7.39
N HIS A 62 -0.66 12.69 -6.94
CA HIS A 62 -1.86 12.21 -6.28
C HIS A 62 -2.77 11.54 -7.32
N ASN A 63 -3.43 10.46 -6.94
CA ASN A 63 -4.42 9.82 -7.79
C ASN A 63 -5.48 10.84 -8.20
N ALA A 64 -5.58 11.10 -9.50
CA ALA A 64 -6.58 11.98 -10.09
C ALA A 64 -7.66 11.14 -10.76
N LEU A 65 -8.92 11.50 -10.52
CA LEU A 65 -10.07 10.85 -11.14
C LEU A 65 -10.83 11.84 -11.99
N LEU A 66 -11.25 11.39 -13.17
CA LEU A 66 -12.21 12.13 -13.98
C LEU A 66 -13.57 12.15 -13.27
N PRO A 67 -14.36 13.23 -13.38
CA PRO A 67 -15.67 13.32 -12.71
C PRO A 67 -16.61 12.15 -13.01
N GLU A 68 -16.61 11.66 -14.25
CA GLU A 68 -17.41 10.51 -14.67
C GLU A 68 -16.96 9.19 -14.02
N ALA A 69 -15.70 9.09 -13.60
CA ALA A 69 -15.17 7.92 -12.90
C ALA A 69 -15.71 7.85 -11.47
N LEU A 70 -16.01 8.98 -10.83
CA LEU A 70 -16.58 8.99 -9.47
C LEU A 70 -17.88 8.20 -9.38
N LYS A 71 -18.77 8.42 -10.35
CA LYS A 71 -20.04 7.69 -10.43
C LYS A 71 -19.82 6.21 -10.73
N LYS A 72 -18.97 5.90 -11.71
CA LYS A 72 -18.69 4.52 -12.15
C LYS A 72 -18.05 3.68 -11.06
N LEU A 73 -17.14 4.28 -10.29
CA LEU A 73 -16.40 3.59 -9.22
C LEU A 73 -17.10 3.68 -7.86
N HIS A 74 -18.33 4.21 -7.82
CA HIS A 74 -19.11 4.38 -6.60
C HIS A 74 -18.36 5.13 -5.49
N ILE A 75 -17.65 6.20 -5.85
CA ILE A 75 -16.85 7.01 -4.91
C ILE A 75 -17.71 8.13 -4.34
N ASP A 76 -17.84 8.14 -3.01
CA ASP A 76 -18.51 9.19 -2.25
C ASP A 76 -17.52 10.27 -1.83
N THR A 77 -17.52 11.41 -2.53
CA THR A 77 -16.63 12.55 -2.23
C THR A 77 -17.06 13.35 -1.00
N GLY A 78 -18.25 13.08 -0.43
CA GLY A 78 -18.72 13.69 0.82
C GLY A 78 -18.10 13.04 2.07
N LYS A 79 -17.39 11.92 1.90
CA LYS A 79 -16.68 11.21 2.96
C LYS A 79 -15.18 11.29 2.72
N ASN A 80 -14.43 11.65 3.76
CA ASN A 80 -12.99 11.55 3.71
C ASN A 80 -12.59 10.08 3.63
N GLY A 81 -11.62 9.77 2.77
CA GLY A 81 -11.00 8.45 2.73
C GLY A 81 -10.35 8.13 4.08
N THR A 82 -10.33 6.86 4.45
CA THR A 82 -9.71 6.37 5.68
C THR A 82 -8.18 6.27 5.58
N PHE A 83 -7.63 6.44 4.38
CA PHE A 83 -6.20 6.35 4.10
C PHE A 83 -5.51 7.69 4.37
N SER A 84 -5.10 7.92 5.62
CA SER A 84 -4.34 9.12 6.03
C SER A 84 -2.83 8.92 6.05
N ALA A 85 -2.33 7.72 5.75
CA ALA A 85 -0.94 7.32 6.00
C ALA A 85 0.08 7.78 4.95
N TYR A 86 -0.36 8.28 3.80
CA TYR A 86 0.53 8.68 2.69
C TYR A 86 0.09 10.01 2.08
N GLN A 87 0.08 11.07 2.90
CA GLN A 87 -0.12 12.43 2.39
C GLN A 87 1.15 13.00 1.78
N ASP A 88 2.31 12.53 2.23
CA ASP A 88 3.61 12.93 1.71
C ASP A 88 4.12 11.90 0.70
N PHE A 89 4.65 12.38 -0.44
CA PHE A 89 5.31 11.53 -1.42
C PHE A 89 6.55 10.90 -0.80
N VAL A 90 6.53 9.58 -0.59
CA VAL A 90 7.73 8.82 -0.22
C VAL A 90 8.50 8.50 -1.50
N PHE A 91 9.22 9.50 -2.01
CA PHE A 91 10.26 9.20 -2.98
C PHE A 91 11.31 8.35 -2.29
N LYS A 92 11.52 7.14 -2.80
CA LYS A 92 12.71 6.39 -2.42
C LYS A 92 13.90 7.24 -2.84
N GLN A 93 14.68 7.72 -1.87
CA GLN A 93 15.97 8.34 -2.16
C GLN A 93 16.90 7.23 -2.68
N VAL A 94 16.89 7.05 -3.99
CA VAL A 94 17.83 6.16 -4.66
C VAL A 94 19.11 6.98 -4.86
N PRO A 95 20.29 6.49 -4.43
CA PRO A 95 21.55 7.13 -4.74
C PRO A 95 21.70 7.23 -6.26
N VAL A 96 21.50 8.42 -6.81
CA VAL A 96 21.75 8.71 -8.23
C VAL A 96 23.22 9.10 -8.36
N GLY A 97 23.99 8.31 -9.11
CA GLY A 97 25.43 8.51 -9.24
C GLY A 97 25.82 9.82 -9.93
N LYS A 98 25.06 10.25 -10.95
CA LYS A 98 25.23 11.52 -11.65
C LYS A 98 23.87 12.05 -12.12
N VAL A 99 23.57 13.30 -11.78
CA VAL A 99 22.44 14.05 -12.35
C VAL A 99 22.94 14.67 -13.65
N LEU A 100 22.40 14.26 -14.79
CA LEU A 100 22.66 14.93 -16.07
C LEU A 100 21.63 16.05 -16.22
N LEU A 101 22.09 17.30 -16.12
CA LEU A 101 21.28 18.45 -16.49
C LEU A 101 21.31 18.55 -18.02
N LEU A 102 20.15 18.35 -18.66
CA LEU A 102 19.97 18.75 -20.05
C LEU A 102 19.81 20.27 -20.06
N SER A 103 20.93 20.99 -20.06
CA SER A 103 20.96 22.39 -20.48
C SER A 103 20.99 22.45 -22.00
N ASP A 104 20.18 23.31 -22.58
CA ASP A 104 19.91 23.50 -24.01
C ASP A 104 21.16 23.46 -24.92
N GLU A 105 21.59 22.27 -25.33
CA GLU A 105 22.42 22.08 -26.52
C GLU A 105 21.59 21.41 -27.61
N THR A 106 20.92 22.29 -28.35
CA THR A 106 20.72 22.32 -29.81
C THR A 106 20.60 20.97 -30.53
N PHE A 107 19.40 20.70 -31.03
CA PHE A 107 19.12 19.78 -32.14
C PHE A 107 19.89 20.15 -33.42
#